data_AF-A0A345Z391-F1
#
_entry.id   AF-A0A345Z391-F1
#
_cell.length_a   1.000
_cell.length_b   1.000
_cell.length_c   1.000
_cell.angle_alpha   90.00
_cell.angle_beta   90.00
_cell.angle_gamma   90.00
#
_symmetry.space_group_name_H-M   'P 1'
#
loop_
_entity.id
_entity.type
_entity.pdbx_description
1 polymer ?
#
loop_
_entity_poly.entity_id
_entity_poly.type
_entity_poly.pdbx_seq_one_letter_code
_entity_poly.pdbx_strand_id
1 'polypeptide(L)'
;MGLFLNSLDDNTIDFVLEEITGAINLFLAFNIFSEQAKILLDKNRKDLNKLQIVKQEIFEESPTEMQIYKFVFNNFERPEDVVSFSQKAIESIWFNPNYPVIVLQYLSKNDINENDFSQLLIVSIKDDFINYFVNEVNIEDWKKEMISIIVENSD
;
A
#
# COMPACT_ATOMS: atom_id res chain seq x y z
N MET A 1 -2.89 22.38 5.17
CA MET A 1 -2.12 21.20 4.69
C MET A 1 -1.53 21.44 3.30
N GLY A 2 -2.32 21.80 2.28
CA GLY A 2 -1.79 22.15 0.95
C GLY A 2 -0.75 23.28 0.94
N LEU A 3 -0.87 24.27 1.84
CA LEU A 3 0.13 25.34 1.99
C LEU A 3 1.48 24.87 2.56
N PHE A 4 1.52 23.79 3.34
CA PHE A 4 2.77 23.28 3.92
C PHE A 4 3.53 22.41 2.92
N LEU A 5 2.86 21.48 2.23
CA LEU A 5 3.50 20.66 1.21
C LEU A 5 4.09 21.54 0.11
N ASN A 6 3.37 22.58 -0.34
CA ASN A 6 3.88 23.55 -1.32
C ASN A 6 5.05 24.41 -0.83
N SER A 7 5.40 24.34 0.46
CA SER A 7 6.54 25.06 1.04
C SER A 7 7.77 24.20 1.26
N LEU A 8 7.64 22.88 1.07
CA LEU A 8 8.75 21.94 1.10
C LEU A 8 9.52 22.02 -0.23
N ASP A 9 10.79 21.62 -0.22
CA ASP A 9 11.54 21.44 -1.45
C ASP A 9 11.07 20.18 -2.20
N ASP A 10 11.25 20.19 -3.53
CA ASP A 10 10.75 19.14 -4.42
C ASP A 10 11.19 17.74 -3.96
N ASN A 11 12.45 17.56 -3.53
CA ASN A 11 12.93 16.25 -3.08
C ASN A 11 12.17 15.75 -1.83
N THR A 12 11.83 16.65 -0.90
CA THR A 12 11.05 16.29 0.29
C THR A 12 9.62 15.93 -0.08
N ILE A 13 9.01 16.67 -1.02
CA ILE A 13 7.66 16.36 -1.52
C ILE A 13 7.65 15.00 -2.20
N ASP A 14 8.60 14.77 -3.11
CA ASP A 14 8.73 13.51 -3.85
C ASP A 14 8.88 12.34 -2.89
N PHE A 15 9.74 12.45 -1.88
CA PHE A 15 9.90 11.41 -0.87
C PHE A 15 8.61 11.15 -0.07
N VAL A 16 7.86 12.20 0.30
CA VAL A 16 6.55 12.02 0.96
C VAL A 16 5.56 11.28 0.06
N LEU A 17 5.54 11.61 -1.23
CA LEU A 17 4.68 10.98 -2.23
C LEU A 17 5.09 9.52 -2.50
N GLU A 18 6.38 9.23 -2.53
CA GLU A 18 6.91 7.87 -2.64
C GLU A 18 6.51 7.01 -1.44
N GLU A 19 6.71 7.50 -0.22
CA GLU A 19 6.37 6.77 1.02
C GLU A 19 4.88 6.47 1.12
N ILE A 20 4.02 7.44 0.82
CA ILE A 20 2.56 7.22 0.85
C ILE A 20 2.11 6.26 -0.26
N THR A 21 2.68 6.37 -1.46
CA THR A 21 2.37 5.47 -2.58
C THR A 21 2.81 4.05 -2.28
N GLY A 22 4.01 3.88 -1.71
CA GLY A 22 4.54 2.61 -1.24
C GLY A 22 3.65 1.97 -0.17
N ALA A 23 3.22 2.76 0.83
CA ALA A 23 2.32 2.28 1.87
C ALA A 23 0.94 1.87 1.33
N ILE A 24 0.37 2.63 0.38
CA ILE A 24 -0.88 2.27 -0.31
C ILE A 24 -0.70 0.95 -1.07
N ASN A 25 0.39 0.80 -1.83
CA ASN A 25 0.69 -0.41 -2.60
C ASN A 25 0.79 -1.65 -1.71
N LEU A 26 1.51 -1.55 -0.60
CA LEU A 26 1.67 -2.65 0.34
C LEU A 26 0.34 -3.03 0.99
N PHE A 27 -0.45 -2.03 1.42
CA PHE A 27 -1.78 -2.27 1.97
C PHE A 27 -2.72 -2.93 0.95
N LEU A 28 -2.73 -2.47 -0.31
CA LEU A 28 -3.51 -3.09 -1.38
C LEU A 28 -3.11 -4.55 -1.58
N ALA A 29 -1.81 -4.81 -1.68
CA ALA A 29 -1.31 -6.16 -1.89
C ALA A 29 -1.64 -7.08 -0.72
N PHE A 30 -1.52 -6.59 0.51
CA PHE A 30 -1.94 -7.34 1.70
C PHE A 30 -3.42 -7.74 1.60
N ASN A 31 -4.32 -6.81 1.23
CA ASN A 31 -5.74 -7.15 1.08
C ASN A 31 -6.01 -8.16 -0.04
N ILE A 32 -5.17 -8.19 -1.07
CA ILE A 32 -5.34 -9.11 -2.20
C ILE A 32 -4.79 -10.51 -1.87
N PHE A 33 -3.63 -10.60 -1.21
CA PHE A 33 -2.89 -11.87 -1.08
C PHE A 33 -2.91 -12.48 0.32
N SER A 34 -3.22 -11.73 1.37
CA SER A 34 -3.03 -12.18 2.77
C SER A 34 -3.82 -13.43 3.13
N GLU A 35 -5.06 -13.55 2.69
CA GLU A 35 -5.89 -14.73 2.98
C GLU A 35 -5.29 -15.99 2.38
N GLN A 36 -4.88 -15.91 1.11
CA GLN A 36 -4.27 -17.01 0.40
C GLN A 36 -2.88 -17.36 0.94
N ALA A 37 -2.07 -16.34 1.27
CA ALA A 37 -0.78 -16.52 1.91
C ALA A 37 -0.95 -17.26 3.25
N LYS A 38 -1.92 -16.87 4.08
CA LYS A 38 -2.21 -17.54 5.35
C LYS A 38 -2.61 -19.00 5.17
N ILE A 39 -3.53 -19.30 4.24
CA ILE A 39 -3.97 -20.67 3.97
C ILE A 39 -2.79 -21.56 3.55
N LEU A 40 -1.94 -21.07 2.65
CA LEU A 40 -0.82 -21.83 2.10
C LEU A 40 0.34 -21.96 3.09
N LEU A 41 0.61 -20.93 3.90
CA LEU A 41 1.57 -20.99 5.00
C LEU A 41 1.12 -22.00 6.06
N ASP A 42 -0.16 -21.97 6.47
CA ASP A 42 -0.72 -22.90 7.44
C ASP A 42 -0.65 -24.37 6.96
N LYS A 43 -0.94 -24.60 5.67
CA LYS A 43 -0.82 -25.92 5.02
C LYS A 43 0.63 -26.42 4.98
N ASN A 44 1.60 -25.53 4.84
CA ASN A 44 3.02 -25.85 4.66
C ASN A 44 3.88 -25.64 5.93
N ARG A 45 3.27 -25.37 7.10
CA ARG A 45 3.92 -25.13 8.43
C ARG A 45 5.02 -26.13 8.83
N LYS A 46 5.10 -27.31 8.21
CA LYS A 46 6.10 -28.35 8.52
C LYS A 46 7.37 -28.28 7.67
N ASP A 47 7.47 -27.37 6.69
CA ASP A 47 8.58 -27.37 5.75
C ASP A 47 8.98 -25.95 5.30
N LEU A 48 9.70 -25.23 6.17
CA LEU A 48 10.20 -23.86 5.91
C LEU A 48 11.12 -23.76 4.67
N ASN A 49 11.70 -24.88 4.21
CA ASN A 49 12.47 -24.93 2.97
C ASN A 49 11.61 -24.71 1.70
N LYS A 50 10.29 -24.58 1.84
CA LYS A 50 9.33 -24.41 0.74
C LYS A 50 8.73 -23.01 0.63
N LEU A 51 9.31 -21.96 1.25
CA LEU A 51 8.81 -20.59 1.05
C LEU A 51 8.74 -20.21 -0.44
N GLN A 52 9.68 -20.68 -1.26
CA GLN A 52 9.63 -20.48 -2.72
C GLN A 52 8.43 -21.18 -3.37
N ILE A 53 8.07 -22.38 -2.91
CA ILE A 53 6.88 -23.10 -3.40
C ILE A 53 5.62 -22.38 -2.95
N VAL A 54 5.55 -21.89 -1.71
CA VAL A 54 4.42 -21.09 -1.22
C VAL A 54 4.25 -19.81 -2.05
N LYS A 55 5.34 -19.07 -2.31
CA LYS A 55 5.31 -17.88 -3.16
C LYS A 55 4.82 -18.20 -4.58
N GLN A 56 5.29 -19.31 -5.15
CA GLN A 56 4.85 -19.78 -6.47
C GLN A 56 3.37 -20.18 -6.48
N GLU A 57 2.89 -20.92 -5.49
CA GLU A 57 1.48 -21.31 -5.36
C GLU A 57 0.57 -20.08 -5.21
N ILE A 58 0.95 -19.09 -4.38
CA ILE A 58 0.21 -17.82 -4.27
C ILE A 58 0.19 -17.08 -5.61
N PHE A 59 1.32 -17.06 -6.33
CA PHE A 59 1.41 -16.37 -7.61
C PHE A 59 0.54 -17.05 -8.69
N GLU A 60 0.56 -18.38 -8.77
CA GLU A 60 -0.25 -19.16 -9.72
C GLU A 60 -1.75 -19.04 -9.44
N GLU A 61 -2.15 -18.94 -8.18
CA GLU A 61 -3.54 -18.75 -7.77
C GLU A 61 -3.95 -17.27 -7.67
N SER A 62 -3.03 -16.33 -7.94
CA SER A 62 -3.27 -14.89 -7.80
C SER A 62 -4.33 -14.37 -8.79
N PRO A 63 -5.10 -13.33 -8.42
CA PRO A 63 -6.07 -12.73 -9.33
C PRO A 63 -5.40 -12.22 -10.61
N THR A 64 -6.08 -12.32 -11.74
CA THR A 64 -5.61 -11.76 -13.02
C THR A 64 -5.39 -10.25 -12.93
N GLU A 65 -4.60 -9.70 -13.85
CA GLU A 65 -4.34 -8.25 -13.94
C GLU A 65 -5.63 -7.42 -13.94
N MET A 66 -6.62 -7.81 -14.75
CA MET A 66 -7.92 -7.13 -14.80
C MET A 66 -8.67 -7.19 -13.46
N GLN A 67 -8.55 -8.29 -12.71
CA GLN A 67 -9.17 -8.39 -11.38
C GLN A 67 -8.48 -7.47 -10.37
N ILE A 68 -7.16 -7.31 -10.45
CA ILE A 68 -6.41 -6.38 -9.61
C ILE A 68 -6.78 -4.94 -9.93
N TYR A 69 -6.81 -4.56 -11.22
CA TYR A 69 -7.27 -3.22 -11.60
C TYR A 69 -8.68 -2.95 -11.11
N LYS A 70 -9.61 -3.89 -11.31
CA LYS A 70 -10.99 -3.75 -10.81
C LYS A 70 -11.01 -3.58 -9.29
N PHE A 71 -10.21 -4.34 -8.56
CA PHE A 71 -10.10 -4.19 -7.09
C PHE A 71 -9.61 -2.79 -6.72
N VAL A 72 -8.55 -2.29 -7.37
CA VAL A 72 -8.02 -0.94 -7.14
C VAL A 72 -9.09 0.10 -7.46
N PHE A 73 -9.65 0.10 -8.67
CA PHE A 73 -10.68 1.06 -9.09
C PHE A 73 -11.88 1.10 -8.14
N ASN A 74 -12.37 -0.05 -7.67
CA ASN A 74 -13.50 -0.09 -6.73
C ASN A 74 -13.19 0.62 -5.39
N ASN A 75 -11.93 0.68 -4.96
CA ASN A 75 -11.54 1.39 -3.74
C ASN A 75 -11.41 2.90 -3.94
N PHE A 76 -11.38 3.39 -5.19
CA PHE A 76 -11.19 4.80 -5.52
C PHE A 76 -12.26 5.40 -6.44
N GLU A 77 -13.30 4.64 -6.80
CA GLU A 77 -14.35 5.06 -7.75
C GLU A 77 -15.15 6.24 -7.19
N ARG A 78 -15.60 6.16 -5.93
CA ARG A 78 -16.42 7.18 -5.30
C ARG A 78 -15.71 7.83 -4.11
N PRO A 79 -16.01 9.09 -3.79
CA PRO A 79 -15.41 9.76 -2.65
C PRO A 79 -15.56 8.98 -1.33
N GLU A 80 -16.71 8.36 -1.09
CA GLU A 80 -16.95 7.53 0.10
C GLU A 80 -16.10 6.27 0.16
N ASP A 81 -15.77 5.68 -0.99
CA ASP A 81 -14.93 4.48 -1.09
C ASP A 81 -13.47 4.84 -0.76
N VAL A 82 -13.00 5.99 -1.26
CA VAL A 82 -11.65 6.51 -0.95
C VAL A 82 -11.51 6.81 0.55
N VAL A 83 -12.54 7.40 1.15
CA VAL A 83 -12.55 7.66 2.60
C VAL A 83 -12.54 6.35 3.38
N SER A 84 -13.35 5.37 3.00
CA SER A 84 -13.37 4.04 3.62
C SER A 84 -12.04 3.31 3.47
N PHE A 85 -11.44 3.35 2.28
CA PHE A 85 -10.12 2.78 2.00
C PHE A 85 -9.04 3.42 2.87
N SER A 86 -9.00 4.75 2.90
CA SER A 86 -7.99 5.49 3.68
C SER A 86 -8.10 5.23 5.18
N GLN A 87 -9.31 5.10 5.73
CA GLN A 87 -9.51 4.71 7.13
C GLN A 87 -8.97 3.30 7.42
N LYS A 88 -9.29 2.32 6.56
CA LYS A 88 -8.78 0.96 6.73
C LYS A 88 -7.27 0.89 6.57
N ALA A 89 -6.71 1.73 5.69
CA ALA A 89 -5.27 1.80 5.47
C ALA A 89 -4.57 2.26 6.75
N ILE A 90 -4.93 3.42 7.33
CA ILE A 90 -4.29 3.95 8.55
C ILE A 90 -4.46 3.06 9.80
N GLU A 91 -5.45 2.16 9.81
CA GLU A 91 -5.66 1.17 10.87
C GLU A 91 -4.83 -0.11 10.69
N SER A 92 -4.22 -0.31 9.51
CA SER A 92 -3.47 -1.51 9.16
C SER A 92 -1.98 -1.37 9.47
N ILE A 93 -1.39 -2.42 10.05
CA ILE A 93 0.06 -2.51 10.27
C ILE A 93 0.86 -2.54 8.95
N TRP A 94 0.21 -2.87 7.83
CA TRP A 94 0.82 -2.93 6.50
C TRP A 94 0.84 -1.57 5.80
N PHE A 95 0.26 -0.56 6.42
CA PHE A 95 0.31 0.82 5.99
C PHE A 95 1.18 1.60 6.99
N ASN A 96 2.45 1.76 6.66
CA ASN A 96 3.43 2.37 7.55
C ASN A 96 4.39 3.29 6.78
N PRO A 97 3.91 4.44 6.29
CA PRO A 97 4.76 5.41 5.59
C PRO A 97 5.80 5.99 6.55
N ASN A 98 7.06 6.12 6.11
CA ASN A 98 8.14 6.67 6.91
C ASN A 98 8.42 8.12 6.53
N TYR A 99 7.60 9.05 7.03
CA TYR A 99 7.70 10.45 6.62
C TYR A 99 9.01 11.13 7.06
N PRO A 100 9.51 12.11 6.27
CA PRO A 100 10.66 12.92 6.65
C PRO A 100 10.50 13.59 8.00
N VAL A 101 11.60 13.70 8.75
CA VAL A 101 11.63 14.35 10.07
C VAL A 101 11.03 15.77 10.04
N ILE A 102 11.25 16.53 8.97
CA ILE A 102 10.68 17.88 8.83
C ILE A 102 9.15 17.88 8.79
N VAL A 103 8.56 16.86 8.15
CA VAL A 103 7.10 16.65 8.12
C VAL A 103 6.62 16.28 9.51
N LEU A 104 7.23 15.27 10.14
CA LEU A 104 6.87 14.83 11.49
C LEU A 104 6.95 15.97 12.52
N GLN A 105 7.98 16.81 12.44
CA GLN A 105 8.10 18.00 13.29
C GLN A 105 7.01 19.04 13.03
N TYR A 106 6.63 19.25 11.77
CA TYR A 106 5.53 20.14 11.44
C TYR A 106 4.20 19.60 11.98
N LEU A 107 3.91 18.31 11.80
CA LEU A 107 2.69 17.68 12.30
C LEU A 107 2.59 17.83 13.83
N SER A 108 3.67 17.49 14.55
CA SER A 108 3.74 17.63 16.00
C SER A 108 3.56 19.08 16.47
N LYS A 109 4.21 20.06 15.83
CA LYS A 109 4.09 21.49 16.21
C LYS A 109 2.68 22.04 16.04
N ASN A 110 1.90 21.47 15.13
CA ASN A 110 0.54 21.93 14.81
C ASN A 110 -0.55 21.02 15.40
N ASP A 111 -0.18 20.06 16.25
CA ASP A 111 -1.11 19.09 16.85
C ASP A 111 -1.92 18.31 15.78
N ILE A 112 -1.27 17.97 14.67
CA ILE A 112 -1.84 17.18 13.59
C ILE A 112 -1.44 15.72 13.80
N ASN A 113 -2.43 14.82 13.86
CA ASN A 113 -2.19 13.39 13.91
C ASN A 113 -1.61 12.89 12.58
N GLU A 114 -0.63 12.00 12.64
CA GLU A 114 -0.01 11.41 11.45
C GLU A 114 -1.01 10.63 10.60
N ASN A 115 -1.93 9.89 11.22
CA ASN A 115 -2.98 9.17 10.50
C ASN A 115 -3.95 10.11 9.79
N ASP A 116 -4.31 11.24 10.42
CA ASP A 116 -5.16 12.25 9.78
C ASP A 116 -4.44 12.86 8.57
N PHE A 117 -3.13 13.09 8.70
CA PHE A 117 -2.29 13.56 7.59
C PHE A 117 -2.22 12.53 6.45
N SER A 118 -1.95 11.25 6.76
CA SER A 118 -1.94 10.17 5.78
C SER A 118 -3.27 10.00 5.08
N GLN A 119 -4.38 10.07 5.83
CA GLN A 119 -5.72 9.96 5.28
C GLN A 119 -5.98 11.07 4.25
N LEU A 120 -5.63 12.32 4.60
CA LEU A 120 -5.77 13.46 3.71
C LEU A 120 -4.87 13.33 2.48
N LEU A 121 -3.65 12.81 2.64
CA LEU A 121 -2.76 12.54 1.51
C LEU A 121 -3.36 11.52 0.55
N ILE A 122 -3.81 10.36 1.05
CA ILE A 122 -4.44 9.31 0.22
C ILE A 122 -5.59 9.88 -0.61
N VAL A 123 -6.46 10.67 0.02
CA VAL A 123 -7.58 11.31 -0.67
C VAL A 123 -7.09 12.29 -1.74
N SER A 124 -6.04 13.05 -1.43
CA SER A 124 -5.50 14.08 -2.32
C SER A 124 -4.79 13.51 -3.55
N ILE A 125 -4.11 12.37 -3.41
CA ILE A 125 -3.31 11.76 -4.48
C ILE A 125 -4.04 10.65 -5.23
N LYS A 126 -5.32 10.38 -4.93
CA LYS A 126 -6.04 9.21 -5.46
C LYS A 126 -5.97 9.07 -6.98
N ASP A 127 -6.09 10.19 -7.70
CA ASP A 127 -6.15 10.17 -9.17
C ASP A 127 -4.75 9.93 -9.75
N ASP A 128 -3.72 10.54 -9.16
CA ASP A 128 -2.32 10.31 -9.51
C ASP A 128 -1.91 8.87 -9.22
N PHE A 129 -2.32 8.34 -8.07
CA PHE A 129 -2.07 6.96 -7.67
C PHE A 129 -2.70 5.96 -8.66
N ILE A 130 -3.97 6.13 -9.03
CA ILE A 130 -4.63 5.26 -10.02
C ILE A 130 -3.90 5.35 -11.36
N ASN A 131 -3.55 6.57 -11.80
CA ASN A 131 -2.87 6.77 -13.06
C ASN A 131 -1.50 6.07 -13.09
N TYR A 132 -0.71 6.23 -12.02
CA TYR A 132 0.54 5.52 -11.80
C TYR A 132 0.32 4.00 -11.82
N PHE A 133 -0.63 3.50 -11.03
CA PHE A 133 -0.85 2.06 -10.88
C PHE A 133 -1.30 1.38 -12.18
N VAL A 134 -2.10 2.06 -13.00
CA VAL A 134 -2.63 1.49 -14.25
C VAL A 134 -1.61 1.59 -15.40
N ASN A 135 -0.84 2.67 -15.45
CA ASN A 135 -0.01 2.96 -16.62
C ASN A 135 1.48 2.65 -16.42
N GLU A 136 1.96 2.63 -15.18
CA GLU A 136 3.39 2.51 -14.87
C GLU A 136 3.75 1.21 -14.15
N VAL A 137 2.82 0.62 -13.39
CA VAL A 137 3.08 -0.61 -12.65
C VAL A 137 2.98 -1.83 -13.57
N ASN A 138 4.09 -2.58 -13.69
CA ASN A 138 4.04 -3.93 -14.22
C ASN A 138 3.43 -4.87 -13.18
N ILE A 139 2.18 -5.27 -13.39
CA ILE A 139 1.42 -6.09 -12.45
C ILE A 139 2.07 -7.46 -12.19
N GLU A 140 2.77 -8.04 -13.16
CA GLU A 140 3.42 -9.32 -12.96
C GLU A 140 4.61 -9.21 -11.98
N ASP A 141 5.44 -8.18 -12.16
CA ASP A 141 6.59 -7.93 -11.29
C ASP A 141 6.14 -7.46 -9.91
N TRP A 142 5.14 -6.56 -9.87
CA TRP A 142 4.52 -6.11 -8.64
C TRP A 142 3.96 -7.27 -7.80
N LYS A 143 3.25 -8.23 -8.43
CA LYS A 143 2.78 -9.44 -7.74
C LYS A 143 3.92 -10.21 -7.09
N LYS A 144 5.00 -10.46 -7.84
CA LYS A 144 6.15 -11.24 -7.35
C LYS A 144 6.77 -10.57 -6.13
N GLU A 145 6.97 -9.26 -6.21
CA GLU A 145 7.54 -8.46 -5.13
C GLU A 145 6.63 -8.48 -3.90
N MET A 146 5.35 -8.16 -4.06
CA MET A 146 4.42 -8.05 -2.94
C MET A 146 4.16 -9.40 -2.26
N ILE A 147 4.03 -10.49 -3.03
CA ILE A 147 3.91 -11.84 -2.46
C ILE A 147 5.17 -12.19 -1.67
N SER A 148 6.35 -11.81 -2.15
CA SER A 148 7.60 -12.02 -1.42
C SER A 148 7.59 -11.31 -0.08
N ILE A 149 7.25 -10.01 -0.07
CA ILE A 149 7.17 -9.18 1.13
C ILE A 149 6.16 -9.78 2.12
N ILE A 150 4.95 -10.12 1.67
CA ILE A 150 3.89 -10.65 2.53
C ILE A 150 4.31 -11.97 3.15
N VAL A 151 4.83 -12.92 2.36
CA VAL A 151 5.24 -14.25 2.84
C VAL A 151 6.40 -14.15 3.85
N GLU A 152 7.34 -13.23 3.64
CA GLU A 152 8.49 -13.04 4.54
C GLU A 152 8.13 -12.35 5.86
N ASN A 153 7.02 -11.60 5.89
CA ASN A 153 6.55 -10.86 7.05
C ASN A 153 5.25 -11.42 7.65
N SER A 154 4.80 -12.58 7.18
CA SER A 154 3.67 -13.32 7.76
C SER A 154 4.19 -14.32 8.79
N ASP A 155 3.97 -14.03 10.08
CA ASP A 155 4.31 -14.91 11.22
C ASP A 155 3.38 -16.15 11.32
#